data_AF-A0A2Z4GCV8-F1
#
_entry.id   AF-A0A2Z4GCV8-F1
#
_cell.length_a   1.000
_cell.length_b   1.000
_cell.length_c   1.000
_cell.angle_alpha   90.00
_cell.angle_beta   90.00
_cell.angle_gamma   90.00
#
_symmetry.space_group_name_H-M   'P 1'
#
loop_
_entity.id
_entity.type
_entity.pdbx_description
1 polymer ?
#
loop_
_entity_poly.entity_id
_entity_poly.type
_entity_poly.pdbx_seq_one_letter_code
_entity_poly.pdbx_strand_id
1 'polypeptide(L)'
;MIFRGQDGDLISTKPDQEYFKKVKAFIQAWENGQDHLEVKTSGSTGNPKNIRLSKEQIQASVNQTAEAFYLNQDCIFLCNLSIDFIAGKLMIIRALELGAELVVISPEGDFLENLGQYKYLLTRNMGKNFFAFVPMQLEKMLNNPQSAEILNTARATILGGAVVGERLLTKIQKIKTPVFATYGMTETVTHLAIKRLNGDKPDKYFKALPDTEIKLDVRGCLCAKNKSTDNKWIITNDLATLKKSNQFQLNGRIDGIINSGGVKLNLSEIETKIDKLGLITQPFFCFGIPDEILGQKLVLFVEDSSKDETLVKKLKRKLPKFEAPKQIVFVDLFTKTGSGKIDKIKTVDAYSISNK
;
A
#
# COMPACT_ATOMS: atom_id res chain seq x y z
N MET A 1 -8.52 -5.04 21.13
CA MET A 1 -7.92 -6.09 20.28
C MET A 1 -8.93 -7.20 20.16
N ILE A 2 -9.01 -7.85 19.00
CA ILE A 2 -9.70 -9.14 18.83
C ILE A 2 -8.65 -10.23 18.65
N PHE A 3 -8.85 -11.37 19.29
CA PHE A 3 -8.12 -12.61 19.03
C PHE A 3 -9.13 -13.67 18.59
N ARG A 4 -8.79 -14.44 17.56
CA ARG A 4 -9.54 -15.64 17.15
C ARG A 4 -8.60 -16.84 17.18
N GLY A 5 -8.94 -17.85 17.98
CA GLY A 5 -8.25 -19.14 18.01
C GLY A 5 -8.57 -20.02 16.80
N GLN A 6 -7.86 -21.15 16.68
CA GLN A 6 -8.12 -22.16 15.64
C GLN A 6 -9.44 -22.90 15.86
N ASP A 7 -9.86 -23.04 17.12
CA ASP A 7 -11.14 -23.60 17.57
C ASP A 7 -12.36 -22.71 17.24
N GLY A 8 -12.12 -21.47 16.80
CA GLY A 8 -13.17 -20.49 16.50
C GLY A 8 -13.47 -19.54 17.66
N ASP A 9 -12.81 -19.68 18.81
CA ASP A 9 -13.04 -18.81 19.96
C ASP A 9 -12.64 -17.37 19.63
N LEU A 10 -13.59 -16.44 19.77
CA LEU A 10 -13.42 -15.03 19.47
C LEU A 10 -13.43 -14.18 20.74
N ILE A 11 -12.27 -13.69 21.14
CA ILE A 11 -12.08 -12.84 22.32
C ILE A 11 -11.92 -11.38 21.87
N SER A 12 -12.69 -10.47 22.45
CA SER A 12 -12.52 -9.01 22.25
C SER A 12 -12.20 -8.33 23.58
N THR A 13 -11.06 -7.64 23.64
CA THR A 13 -10.58 -6.96 24.86
C THR A 13 -11.13 -5.55 25.02
N LYS A 14 -11.78 -5.01 23.98
CA LYS A 14 -12.45 -3.71 23.99
C LYS A 14 -13.78 -3.81 23.22
N PRO A 15 -14.74 -4.61 23.70
CA PRO A 15 -15.95 -4.95 22.95
C PRO A 15 -16.84 -3.74 22.65
N ASP A 16 -16.75 -2.67 23.45
CA ASP A 16 -17.57 -1.48 23.28
C ASP A 16 -17.06 -0.51 22.22
N GLN A 17 -15.80 -0.65 21.78
CA GLN A 17 -15.23 0.21 20.74
C GLN A 17 -15.81 -0.14 19.36
N GLU A 18 -16.29 0.88 18.67
CA GLU A 18 -17.00 0.77 17.39
C GLU A 18 -16.22 -0.01 16.32
N TYR A 19 -14.90 0.22 16.22
CA TYR A 19 -14.06 -0.52 15.29
C TYR A 19 -14.10 -2.04 15.53
N PHE A 20 -14.01 -2.49 16.79
CA PHE A 20 -14.03 -3.92 17.11
C PHE A 20 -15.44 -4.53 16.98
N LYS A 21 -16.51 -3.75 17.18
CA LYS A 21 -17.88 -4.19 16.85
C LYS A 21 -18.02 -4.49 15.35
N LYS A 22 -17.54 -3.59 14.50
CA LYS A 22 -17.52 -3.78 13.03
C LYS A 22 -16.71 -5.01 12.63
N VAL A 23 -15.54 -5.22 13.23
CA VAL A 23 -14.70 -6.40 12.95
C VAL A 23 -15.41 -7.69 13.36
N LYS A 24 -16.02 -7.74 14.54
CA LYS A 24 -16.77 -8.91 15.01
C LYS A 24 -17.95 -9.21 14.08
N ALA A 25 -18.73 -8.20 13.72
CA ALA A 25 -19.84 -8.35 12.79
C ALA A 25 -19.38 -8.86 11.42
N PHE A 26 -18.24 -8.37 10.92
CA PHE A 26 -17.66 -8.83 9.66
C PHE A 26 -17.22 -10.29 9.72
N ILE A 27 -16.52 -10.72 10.79
CA ILE A 27 -16.12 -12.12 10.99
C ILE A 27 -17.35 -13.02 11.02
N GLN A 28 -18.36 -12.67 11.82
CA GLN A 28 -19.60 -13.43 11.94
C GLN A 28 -20.35 -13.54 10.61
N ALA A 29 -20.44 -12.45 9.85
CA ALA A 29 -21.10 -12.47 8.54
C ALA A 29 -20.38 -13.42 7.56
N TRP A 30 -19.04 -13.38 7.54
CA TRP A 30 -18.24 -14.28 6.70
C TRP A 30 -18.41 -15.75 7.08
N GLU A 31 -18.32 -16.07 8.37
CA GLU A 31 -18.50 -17.43 8.89
C GLU A 31 -19.93 -17.96 8.68
N ASN A 32 -20.94 -17.08 8.71
CA ASN A 32 -22.34 -17.42 8.45
C ASN A 32 -22.68 -17.54 6.95
N GLY A 33 -21.68 -17.68 6.08
CA GLY A 33 -21.89 -18.02 4.68
C GLY A 33 -22.07 -16.84 3.73
N GLN A 34 -21.62 -15.64 4.09
CA GLN A 34 -21.52 -14.54 3.13
C GLN A 34 -20.72 -14.99 1.87
N ASP A 35 -21.32 -14.80 0.70
CA ASP A 35 -20.86 -15.34 -0.59
C ASP A 35 -20.17 -14.30 -1.49
N HIS A 36 -20.11 -13.04 -1.05
CA HIS A 36 -19.45 -11.95 -1.77
C HIS A 36 -18.96 -10.84 -0.84
N LEU A 37 -18.03 -10.02 -1.33
CA LEU A 37 -17.61 -8.78 -0.67
C LEU A 37 -17.99 -7.56 -1.51
N GLU A 38 -18.59 -6.57 -0.85
CA GLU A 38 -18.72 -5.23 -1.39
C GLU A 38 -17.55 -4.36 -0.94
N VAL A 39 -16.87 -3.76 -1.90
CA VAL A 39 -15.70 -2.91 -1.66
C VAL A 39 -15.78 -1.65 -2.50
N LYS A 40 -15.32 -0.53 -1.92
CA LYS A 40 -15.24 0.76 -2.61
C LYS A 40 -13.82 0.95 -3.14
N THR A 41 -13.69 1.28 -4.42
CA THR A 41 -12.43 1.79 -4.96
C THR A 41 -12.32 3.28 -4.67
N SER A 42 -11.10 3.76 -4.45
CA SER A 42 -10.87 5.19 -4.21
C SER A 42 -11.01 6.05 -5.46
N GLY A 43 -11.14 5.45 -6.66
CA GLY A 43 -11.30 6.13 -7.96
C GLY A 43 -10.24 7.19 -8.28
N SER A 44 -9.37 7.00 -9.27
CA SER A 44 -8.45 8.08 -9.71
C SER A 44 -9.18 9.34 -10.20
N THR A 45 -10.47 9.23 -10.51
CA THR A 45 -11.37 10.31 -10.97
C THR A 45 -12.24 10.91 -9.86
N GLY A 46 -11.98 10.61 -8.58
CA GLY A 46 -12.66 11.22 -7.43
C GLY A 46 -14.00 10.60 -7.00
N ASN A 47 -14.68 9.84 -7.88
CA ASN A 47 -15.92 9.14 -7.55
C ASN A 47 -15.66 7.68 -7.17
N PRO A 48 -15.93 7.25 -5.92
CA PRO A 48 -15.79 5.86 -5.51
C PRO A 48 -16.69 4.93 -6.32
N LYS A 49 -16.14 3.82 -6.83
CA LYS A 49 -16.94 2.76 -7.46
C LYS A 49 -17.15 1.62 -6.47
N ASN A 50 -18.38 1.14 -6.34
CA ASN A 50 -18.67 -0.10 -5.63
C ASN A 50 -18.32 -1.28 -6.54
N ILE A 51 -17.51 -2.20 -6.04
CA ILE A 51 -17.18 -3.46 -6.70
C ILE A 51 -17.71 -4.59 -5.82
N ARG A 52 -18.38 -5.55 -6.46
CA ARG A 52 -18.79 -6.82 -5.84
C ARG A 52 -17.79 -7.90 -6.26
N LEU A 53 -17.18 -8.57 -5.29
CA LEU A 53 -16.22 -9.66 -5.50
C LEU A 53 -16.84 -10.97 -5.03
N SER A 54 -16.80 -12.02 -5.85
CA SER A 54 -17.36 -13.32 -5.48
C SER A 54 -16.46 -14.09 -4.51
N LYS A 55 -17.02 -15.08 -3.81
CA LYS A 55 -16.26 -15.98 -2.94
C LYS A 55 -15.17 -16.73 -3.70
N GLU A 56 -15.38 -17.09 -4.97
CA GLU A 56 -14.39 -17.77 -5.81
C GLU A 56 -13.18 -16.87 -6.11
N GLN A 57 -13.42 -15.60 -6.41
CA GLN A 57 -12.34 -14.62 -6.64
C GLN A 57 -11.51 -14.42 -5.37
N ILE A 58 -12.20 -14.33 -4.23
CA ILE A 58 -11.59 -14.18 -2.91
C ILE A 58 -10.76 -15.41 -2.57
N GLN A 59 -11.32 -16.62 -2.72
CA GLN A 59 -10.61 -17.86 -2.46
C GLN A 59 -9.38 -18.02 -3.36
N ALA A 60 -9.48 -17.64 -4.63
CA ALA A 60 -8.33 -17.64 -5.53
C ALA A 60 -7.22 -16.71 -5.01
N SER A 61 -7.56 -15.50 -4.55
CA SER A 61 -6.59 -14.58 -3.97
C SER A 61 -5.99 -15.09 -2.64
N VAL A 62 -6.79 -15.76 -1.80
CA VAL A 62 -6.32 -16.41 -0.57
C VAL A 62 -5.29 -17.49 -0.91
N ASN A 63 -5.63 -18.41 -1.81
CA ASN A 63 -4.77 -19.52 -2.22
C ASN A 63 -3.44 -19.01 -2.81
N GLN A 64 -3.50 -18.00 -3.69
CA GLN A 64 -2.29 -17.38 -4.26
C GLN A 64 -1.39 -16.75 -3.18
N THR A 65 -2.00 -16.11 -2.18
CA THR A 65 -1.23 -15.54 -1.05
C THR A 65 -0.61 -16.65 -0.20
N ALA A 66 -1.38 -17.71 0.08
CA ALA A 66 -0.95 -18.83 0.90
C ALA A 66 0.22 -19.58 0.24
N GLU A 67 0.15 -19.84 -1.06
CA GLU A 67 1.22 -20.47 -1.81
C GLU A 67 2.47 -19.58 -1.86
N ALA A 68 2.31 -18.29 -2.17
CA ALA A 68 3.44 -17.37 -2.33
C ALA A 68 4.28 -17.18 -1.05
N PHE A 69 3.64 -17.28 0.13
CA PHE A 69 4.28 -17.05 1.42
C PHE A 69 4.29 -18.28 2.33
N TYR A 70 3.91 -19.45 1.81
CA TYR A 70 3.81 -20.71 2.56
C TYR A 70 2.96 -20.57 3.84
N LEU A 71 1.78 -19.96 3.71
CA LEU A 71 0.84 -19.75 4.81
C LEU A 71 -0.11 -20.94 4.95
N ASN A 72 -0.41 -21.30 6.18
CA ASN A 72 -1.27 -22.43 6.54
C ASN A 72 -1.92 -22.18 7.92
N GLN A 73 -2.64 -23.17 8.44
CA GLN A 73 -3.31 -23.11 9.75
C GLN A 73 -2.38 -22.81 10.94
N ASP A 74 -1.09 -23.16 10.84
CA ASP A 74 -0.12 -22.92 11.93
C ASP A 74 0.38 -21.47 11.98
N CYS A 75 -0.04 -20.63 11.02
CA CYS A 75 0.33 -19.24 10.95
C CYS A 75 -0.57 -18.37 11.83
N ILE A 76 -0.11 -17.14 12.10
CA ILE A 76 -0.87 -16.12 12.80
C ILE A 76 -0.97 -14.89 11.92
N PHE A 77 -2.18 -14.47 11.62
CA PHE A 77 -2.44 -13.27 10.82
C PHE A 77 -2.65 -12.07 11.75
N LEU A 78 -1.89 -11.00 11.55
CA LEU A 78 -2.13 -9.74 12.25
C LEU A 78 -2.81 -8.74 11.32
N CYS A 79 -4.03 -8.33 11.65
CA CYS A 79 -4.72 -7.23 10.98
C CYS A 79 -4.63 -5.94 11.81
N ASN A 80 -3.80 -5.00 11.34
CA ASN A 80 -3.72 -3.62 11.84
C ASN A 80 -4.15 -2.61 10.74
N LEU A 81 -4.98 -3.06 9.81
CA LEU A 81 -5.50 -2.29 8.68
C LEU A 81 -7.01 -2.11 8.85
N SER A 82 -7.56 -0.97 8.43
CA SER A 82 -9.00 -0.75 8.49
C SER A 82 -9.75 -1.75 7.59
N ILE A 83 -10.81 -2.35 8.15
CA ILE A 83 -11.73 -3.23 7.43
C ILE A 83 -12.73 -2.47 6.55
N ASP A 84 -12.72 -1.13 6.56
CA ASP A 84 -13.44 -0.35 5.56
C ASP A 84 -12.85 -0.58 4.16
N PHE A 85 -11.57 -0.98 4.10
CA PHE A 85 -10.85 -1.28 2.86
C PHE A 85 -10.63 -2.77 2.69
N ILE A 86 -10.48 -3.19 1.43
CA ILE A 86 -10.25 -4.59 1.06
C ILE A 86 -9.00 -5.18 1.74
N ALA A 87 -7.97 -4.36 2.00
CA ALA A 87 -6.74 -4.82 2.62
C ALA A 87 -6.96 -5.39 4.05
N GLY A 88 -7.74 -4.70 4.89
CA GLY A 88 -8.09 -5.19 6.23
C GLY A 88 -9.03 -6.39 6.16
N LYS A 89 -10.06 -6.33 5.30
CA LYS A 89 -11.00 -7.45 5.09
C LYS A 89 -10.27 -8.75 4.70
N LEU A 90 -9.32 -8.68 3.77
CA LEU A 90 -8.62 -9.88 3.31
C LEU A 90 -7.58 -10.41 4.28
N MET A 91 -7.05 -9.62 5.21
CA MET A 91 -6.23 -10.17 6.30
C MET A 91 -7.06 -11.07 7.22
N ILE A 92 -8.29 -10.65 7.52
CA ILE A 92 -9.23 -11.45 8.30
C ILE A 92 -9.64 -12.70 7.52
N ILE A 93 -10.12 -12.54 6.27
CA ILE A 93 -10.60 -13.68 5.48
C ILE A 93 -9.49 -14.71 5.24
N ARG A 94 -8.25 -14.31 4.95
CA ARG A 94 -7.14 -15.26 4.81
C ARG A 94 -6.95 -16.11 6.06
N ALA A 95 -7.05 -15.51 7.25
CA ALA A 95 -6.94 -16.26 8.49
C ALA A 95 -8.07 -17.28 8.63
N LEU A 96 -9.31 -16.85 8.37
CA LEU A 96 -10.50 -17.70 8.45
C LEU A 96 -10.45 -18.87 7.45
N GLU A 97 -10.18 -18.59 6.17
CA GLU A 97 -10.15 -19.60 5.10
C GLU A 97 -8.97 -20.59 5.23
N LEU A 98 -7.90 -20.20 5.92
CA LEU A 98 -6.76 -21.08 6.20
C LEU A 98 -6.86 -21.78 7.56
N GLY A 99 -7.91 -21.55 8.35
CA GLY A 99 -8.03 -22.07 9.71
C GLY A 99 -6.93 -21.58 10.66
N ALA A 100 -6.35 -20.41 10.37
CA ALA A 100 -5.23 -19.84 11.10
C ALA A 100 -5.69 -18.92 12.26
N GLU A 101 -4.82 -18.69 13.23
CA GLU A 101 -5.10 -17.71 14.29
C GLU A 101 -5.13 -16.29 13.73
N LEU A 102 -5.99 -15.45 14.29
CA LEU A 102 -6.14 -14.05 13.89
C LEU A 102 -5.98 -13.13 15.09
N VAL A 103 -5.12 -12.12 14.96
CA VAL A 103 -5.01 -11.00 15.88
C VAL A 103 -5.44 -9.73 15.14
N VAL A 104 -6.43 -9.00 15.66
CA VAL A 104 -6.85 -7.71 15.12
C VAL A 104 -6.60 -6.61 16.14
N ILE A 105 -5.84 -5.60 15.74
CA ILE A 105 -5.61 -4.38 16.52
C ILE A 105 -6.16 -3.16 15.79
N SER A 106 -6.29 -2.04 16.51
CA SER A 106 -6.72 -0.78 15.88
C SER A 106 -5.71 -0.34 14.82
N PRO A 107 -6.16 0.11 13.63
CA PRO A 107 -5.29 0.70 12.62
C PRO A 107 -4.84 2.12 13.01
N GLU A 108 -5.54 2.75 13.95
CA GLU A 108 -5.24 4.07 14.49
C GLU A 108 -4.38 3.97 15.75
N GLY A 109 -3.51 4.96 15.96
CA GLY A 109 -2.64 5.03 17.13
C GLY A 109 -1.25 4.42 16.93
N ASP A 110 -0.61 4.02 18.02
CA ASP A 110 0.67 3.32 17.98
C ASP A 110 0.49 1.79 17.97
N PHE A 111 1.26 1.12 17.13
CA PHE A 111 1.18 -0.33 16.95
C PHE A 111 1.50 -1.09 18.26
N LEU A 112 2.57 -0.70 18.95
CA LEU A 112 3.03 -1.42 20.14
C LEU A 112 2.11 -1.15 21.33
N GLU A 113 1.56 0.05 21.44
CA GLU A 113 0.53 0.39 22.44
C GLU A 113 -0.76 -0.40 22.21
N ASN A 114 -1.22 -0.48 20.96
CA ASN A 114 -2.42 -1.21 20.59
C ASN A 114 -2.30 -2.72 20.85
N LEU A 115 -1.11 -3.27 20.65
CA LEU A 115 -0.79 -4.66 20.99
C LEU A 115 -0.63 -4.85 22.50
N GLY A 116 -0.05 -3.86 23.20
CA GLY A 116 0.01 -3.78 24.65
C GLY A 116 0.63 -5.02 25.30
N GLN A 117 -0.07 -5.59 26.28
CA GLN A 117 0.35 -6.81 26.97
C GLN A 117 0.27 -8.08 26.10
N TYR A 118 -0.39 -8.03 24.93
CA TYR A 118 -0.60 -9.19 24.06
C TYR A 118 0.55 -9.43 23.06
N LYS A 119 1.66 -8.68 23.17
CA LYS A 119 2.86 -8.86 22.36
C LYS A 119 3.36 -10.31 22.33
N TYR A 120 3.19 -11.02 23.44
CA TYR A 120 3.60 -12.43 23.58
C TYR A 120 2.95 -13.36 22.55
N LEU A 121 1.75 -13.04 22.05
CA LEU A 121 1.07 -13.83 21.01
C LEU A 121 1.90 -13.89 19.73
N LEU A 122 2.61 -12.80 19.41
CA LEU A 122 3.48 -12.73 18.24
C LEU A 122 4.89 -13.22 18.57
N THR A 123 5.49 -12.77 19.68
CA THR A 123 6.90 -13.07 19.99
C THR A 123 7.16 -14.54 20.28
N ARG A 124 6.19 -15.30 20.82
CA ARG A 124 6.33 -16.75 21.04
C ARG A 124 6.21 -17.58 19.77
N ASN A 125 5.75 -16.99 18.66
CA ASN A 125 5.40 -17.67 17.41
C ASN A 125 6.36 -17.32 16.27
N MET A 126 7.65 -17.49 16.53
CA MET A 126 8.73 -17.22 15.57
C MET A 126 8.53 -17.99 14.25
N GLY A 127 8.59 -17.28 13.12
CA GLY A 127 8.45 -17.85 11.77
C GLY A 127 7.02 -18.22 11.38
N LYS A 128 6.01 -17.84 12.18
CA LYS A 128 4.59 -18.14 11.94
C LYS A 128 3.75 -16.89 11.66
N ASN A 129 4.22 -15.70 12.02
CA ASN A 129 3.41 -14.49 11.88
C ASN A 129 3.38 -13.96 10.44
N PHE A 130 2.20 -13.56 9.97
CA PHE A 130 2.01 -12.89 8.68
C PHE A 130 1.49 -11.47 8.92
N PHE A 131 2.27 -10.49 8.46
CA PHE A 131 1.99 -9.08 8.70
C PHE A 131 1.72 -8.33 7.41
N ALA A 132 0.77 -7.39 7.45
CA ALA A 132 0.49 -6.49 6.33
C ALA A 132 0.45 -5.04 6.79
N PHE A 133 1.25 -4.18 6.17
CA PHE A 133 1.33 -2.75 6.52
C PHE A 133 1.20 -1.85 5.29
N VAL A 134 0.80 -0.61 5.52
CA VAL A 134 1.16 0.49 4.61
C VAL A 134 2.58 1.00 4.95
N PRO A 135 3.34 1.57 3.97
CA PRO A 135 4.71 2.02 4.21
C PRO A 135 4.89 2.92 5.44
N MET A 136 3.98 3.86 5.66
CA MET A 136 4.04 4.77 6.83
C MET A 136 3.92 4.03 8.17
N GLN A 137 3.09 2.99 8.25
CA GLN A 137 2.95 2.20 9.49
C GLN A 137 4.25 1.45 9.80
N LEU A 138 4.84 0.78 8.80
CA LEU A 138 6.11 0.06 8.99
C LEU A 138 7.25 1.03 9.32
N GLU A 139 7.28 2.21 8.69
CA GLU A 139 8.27 3.22 9.02
C GLU A 139 8.17 3.69 10.47
N LYS A 140 6.95 3.98 10.95
CA LYS A 140 6.73 4.35 12.36
C LYS A 140 7.21 3.25 13.30
N MET A 141 6.90 1.99 12.99
CA MET A 141 7.37 0.84 13.76
C MET A 141 8.90 0.77 13.80
N LEU A 142 9.58 0.94 12.67
CA LEU A 142 11.04 0.85 12.57
C LEU A 142 11.80 1.99 13.26
N ASN A 143 11.10 3.07 13.65
CA ASN A 143 11.66 4.11 14.50
C ASN A 143 11.66 3.71 15.99
N ASN A 144 10.98 2.63 16.38
CA ASN A 144 10.98 2.08 17.73
C ASN A 144 11.81 0.77 17.78
N PRO A 145 12.89 0.70 18.58
CA PRO A 145 13.74 -0.49 18.68
C PRO A 145 12.98 -1.78 19.06
N GLN A 146 11.92 -1.69 19.88
CA GLN A 146 11.14 -2.87 20.30
C GLN A 146 10.38 -3.52 19.14
N SER A 147 10.07 -2.78 18.07
CA SER A 147 9.34 -3.32 16.92
C SER A 147 10.14 -4.34 16.14
N ALA A 148 11.47 -4.25 16.15
CA ALA A 148 12.33 -5.15 15.38
C ALA A 148 12.20 -6.61 15.86
N GLU A 149 12.03 -6.83 17.16
CA GLU A 149 11.79 -8.16 17.73
C GLU A 149 10.53 -8.78 17.14
N ILE A 150 9.42 -8.04 17.16
CA ILE A 150 8.13 -8.50 16.61
C ILE A 150 8.25 -8.72 15.11
N LEU A 151 8.81 -7.79 14.35
CA LEU A 151 8.94 -7.94 12.89
C LEU A 151 9.77 -9.18 12.51
N ASN A 152 10.79 -9.51 13.32
CA ASN A 152 11.64 -10.69 13.11
C ASN A 152 10.98 -12.02 13.49
N THR A 153 9.74 -12.01 14.00
CA THR A 153 8.93 -13.22 14.17
C THR A 153 8.18 -13.61 12.90
N ALA A 154 8.18 -12.75 11.88
CA ALA A 154 7.36 -12.94 10.68
C ALA A 154 7.84 -14.10 9.81
N ARG A 155 6.90 -14.90 9.32
CA ARG A 155 7.06 -15.70 8.10
C ARG A 155 7.26 -14.79 6.88
N ALA A 156 6.40 -13.78 6.76
CA ALA A 156 6.51 -12.74 5.76
C ALA A 156 5.82 -11.46 6.23
N THR A 157 6.42 -10.32 5.87
CA THR A 157 5.78 -9.00 6.00
C THR A 157 5.49 -8.45 4.61
N ILE A 158 4.25 -8.08 4.33
CA ILE A 158 3.86 -7.45 3.07
C ILE A 158 3.59 -5.94 3.25
N LEU A 159 4.04 -5.17 2.28
CA LEU A 159 3.78 -3.74 2.14
C LEU A 159 2.87 -3.51 0.95
N GLY A 160 1.75 -2.84 1.19
CA GLY A 160 0.77 -2.53 0.17
C GLY A 160 0.38 -1.06 0.14
N GLY A 161 -0.36 -0.68 -0.90
CA GLY A 161 -1.06 0.60 -0.95
C GLY A 161 -0.25 1.82 -1.38
N ALA A 162 1.08 1.81 -1.31
CA ALA A 162 1.92 2.90 -1.81
C ALA A 162 3.32 2.40 -2.19
N VAL A 163 4.04 3.23 -2.96
CA VAL A 163 5.45 3.00 -3.28
C VAL A 163 6.29 3.09 -2.00
N VAL A 164 7.26 2.20 -1.87
CA VAL A 164 8.23 2.20 -0.77
C VAL A 164 9.39 3.11 -1.16
N GLY A 165 9.55 4.24 -0.47
CA GLY A 165 10.65 5.19 -0.71
C GLY A 165 12.01 4.66 -0.23
N GLU A 166 13.10 5.29 -0.70
CA GLU A 166 14.48 4.81 -0.47
C GLU A 166 14.86 4.82 1.02
N ARG A 167 14.36 5.81 1.77
CA ARG A 167 14.58 5.89 3.22
C ARG A 167 14.03 4.66 3.94
N LEU A 168 12.82 4.23 3.60
CA LEU A 168 12.21 3.04 4.18
C LEU A 168 12.92 1.78 3.69
N LEU A 169 13.29 1.70 2.39
CA LEU A 169 14.09 0.59 1.85
C LEU A 169 15.40 0.38 2.62
N THR A 170 16.04 1.45 3.06
CA THR A 170 17.25 1.39 3.89
C THR A 170 16.95 0.83 5.28
N LYS A 171 15.86 1.28 5.92
CA LYS A 171 15.47 0.82 7.27
C LYS A 171 15.08 -0.66 7.31
N ILE A 172 14.33 -1.15 6.31
CA ILE A 172 13.86 -2.54 6.27
C ILE A 172 15.01 -3.55 6.12
N GLN A 173 16.20 -3.14 5.68
CA GLN A 173 17.37 -4.04 5.64
C GLN A 173 17.79 -4.53 7.02
N LYS A 174 17.37 -3.84 8.09
CA LYS A 174 17.60 -4.25 9.48
C LYS A 174 16.67 -5.39 9.93
N ILE A 175 15.59 -5.65 9.19
CA ILE A 175 14.68 -6.77 9.43
C ILE A 175 15.30 -8.03 8.82
N LYS A 176 15.42 -9.09 9.62
CA LYS A 176 16.02 -10.37 9.23
C LYS A 176 15.03 -11.26 8.47
N THR A 177 13.74 -11.09 8.73
CA THR A 177 12.67 -11.85 8.05
C THR A 177 12.31 -11.21 6.70
N PRO A 178 11.71 -11.98 5.77
CA PRO A 178 11.36 -11.47 4.44
C PRO A 178 10.32 -10.35 4.47
N VAL A 179 10.63 -9.24 3.80
CA VAL A 179 9.73 -8.10 3.56
C VAL A 179 9.48 -7.95 2.07
N PHE A 180 8.22 -7.83 1.67
CA PHE A 180 7.80 -7.76 0.27
C PHE A 180 6.99 -6.50 -0.01
N ALA A 181 7.21 -5.86 -1.15
CA ALA A 181 6.21 -4.99 -1.75
C ALA A 181 5.20 -5.87 -2.50
N THR A 182 3.93 -5.46 -2.44
CA THR A 182 2.84 -6.08 -3.20
C THR A 182 2.33 -5.13 -4.27
N TYR A 183 1.97 -5.67 -5.43
CA TYR A 183 1.29 -4.93 -6.49
C TYR A 183 -0.06 -5.57 -6.78
N GLY A 184 -1.08 -4.72 -6.83
CA GLY A 184 -2.46 -5.09 -7.13
C GLY A 184 -3.42 -3.96 -6.77
N MET A 185 -4.71 -4.23 -6.96
CA MET A 185 -5.80 -3.27 -6.87
C MET A 185 -7.08 -3.95 -6.38
N THR A 186 -8.12 -3.16 -6.16
CA THR A 186 -9.40 -3.69 -5.69
C THR A 186 -10.05 -4.61 -6.75
N GLU A 187 -9.90 -4.27 -8.03
CA GLU A 187 -10.36 -5.04 -9.19
C GLU A 187 -9.68 -6.41 -9.30
N THR A 188 -8.55 -6.61 -8.63
CA THR A 188 -7.79 -7.87 -8.60
C THR A 188 -7.92 -8.58 -7.25
N VAL A 189 -8.94 -8.19 -6.47
CA VAL A 189 -9.12 -8.52 -5.04
C VAL A 189 -8.02 -7.90 -4.18
N THR A 190 -6.78 -8.37 -4.29
CA THR A 190 -5.63 -7.74 -3.65
C THR A 190 -4.41 -7.78 -4.55
N HIS A 191 -3.32 -8.40 -4.11
CA HIS A 191 -2.08 -8.45 -4.85
C HIS A 191 -2.05 -9.63 -5.81
N LEU A 192 -1.44 -9.40 -6.97
CA LEU A 192 -1.19 -10.39 -8.01
C LEU A 192 0.27 -10.45 -8.44
N ALA A 193 1.11 -9.61 -7.83
CA ALA A 193 2.55 -9.69 -7.94
C ALA A 193 3.23 -9.21 -6.65
N ILE A 194 4.43 -9.72 -6.41
CA ILE A 194 5.25 -9.41 -5.22
C ILE A 194 6.69 -9.10 -5.61
N LYS A 195 7.39 -8.34 -4.77
CA LYS A 195 8.81 -8.01 -4.94
C LYS A 195 9.47 -8.05 -3.57
N ARG A 196 10.43 -8.96 -3.36
CA ARG A 196 11.21 -8.99 -2.12
C ARG A 196 12.09 -7.76 -2.01
N LEU A 197 12.06 -7.07 -0.87
CA LEU A 197 12.72 -5.79 -0.67
C LEU A 197 13.99 -5.86 0.20
N ASN A 198 14.21 -6.96 0.92
CA ASN A 198 15.34 -7.13 1.83
C ASN A 198 15.97 -8.53 1.74
N GLY A 199 17.09 -8.70 2.46
CA GLY A 199 17.91 -9.92 2.50
C GLY A 199 19.05 -9.87 1.49
N ASP A 200 19.82 -10.97 1.40
CA ASP A 200 21.06 -11.01 0.59
C ASP A 200 20.84 -10.79 -0.91
N LYS A 201 19.65 -11.13 -1.40
CA LYS A 201 19.25 -11.00 -2.81
C LYS A 201 17.83 -10.45 -2.90
N PRO A 202 17.64 -9.13 -2.71
CA PRO A 202 16.33 -8.51 -2.94
C PRO A 202 15.98 -8.59 -4.43
N ASP A 203 14.68 -8.64 -4.73
CA ASP A 203 14.22 -8.71 -6.12
C ASP A 203 14.40 -7.35 -6.78
N LYS A 204 14.82 -7.35 -8.05
CA LYS A 204 14.89 -6.13 -8.86
C LYS A 204 13.51 -5.74 -9.41
N TYR A 205 12.68 -6.73 -9.73
CA TYR A 205 11.42 -6.59 -10.45
C TYR A 205 10.27 -7.24 -9.67
N PHE A 206 9.04 -6.80 -9.94
CA PHE A 206 7.88 -7.54 -9.45
C PHE A 206 7.77 -8.86 -10.19
N LYS A 207 7.46 -9.92 -9.44
CA LYS A 207 7.14 -11.26 -9.96
C LYS A 207 5.64 -11.50 -9.78
N ALA A 208 4.96 -11.81 -10.87
CA ALA A 208 3.56 -12.22 -10.82
C ALA A 208 3.40 -13.50 -9.99
N LEU A 209 2.31 -13.60 -9.24
CA LEU A 209 1.96 -14.78 -8.47
C LEU A 209 1.72 -15.99 -9.39
N PRO A 210 1.74 -17.23 -8.87
CA PRO A 210 1.35 -18.42 -9.62
C PRO A 210 0.03 -18.22 -10.39
N ASP A 211 -0.01 -18.78 -11.60
CA ASP A 211 -1.13 -18.70 -12.55
C ASP A 211 -1.57 -17.27 -12.94
N THR A 212 -0.70 -16.28 -12.74
CA THR A 212 -0.96 -14.91 -13.18
C THR A 212 -0.28 -14.64 -14.52
N GLU A 213 -1.11 -14.43 -15.53
CA GLU A 213 -0.67 -13.97 -16.85
C GLU A 213 -0.57 -12.44 -16.87
N ILE A 214 0.51 -11.92 -17.46
CA ILE A 214 0.74 -10.48 -17.63
C ILE A 214 1.07 -10.15 -19.08
N LYS A 215 0.63 -8.98 -19.54
CA LYS A 215 1.01 -8.39 -20.84
C LYS A 215 0.99 -6.87 -20.76
N LEU A 216 1.39 -6.20 -21.84
CA LEU A 216 1.17 -4.77 -22.02
C LEU A 216 0.06 -4.55 -23.04
N ASP A 217 -0.76 -3.51 -22.85
CA ASP A 217 -1.65 -3.02 -23.89
C ASP A 217 -0.91 -2.10 -24.89
N VAL A 218 -1.66 -1.55 -25.85
CA VAL A 218 -1.12 -0.63 -26.88
C VAL A 218 -0.54 0.66 -26.32
N ARG A 219 -0.87 1.02 -25.07
CA ARG A 219 -0.37 2.21 -24.37
C ARG A 219 0.89 1.91 -23.55
N GLY A 220 1.30 0.65 -23.48
CA GLY A 220 2.37 0.18 -22.59
C GLY A 220 1.92 0.02 -21.13
N CYS A 221 0.61 -0.03 -20.88
CA CYS A 221 0.06 -0.25 -19.55
C CYS A 221 -0.03 -1.74 -19.24
N LEU A 222 0.27 -2.10 -18.00
CA LEU A 222 0.21 -3.48 -17.52
C LEU A 222 -1.23 -4.00 -17.59
N CYS A 223 -1.37 -5.22 -18.09
CA CYS A 223 -2.59 -5.99 -18.02
C CYS A 223 -2.30 -7.28 -17.25
N ALA A 224 -3.23 -7.69 -16.39
CA ALA A 224 -3.09 -8.93 -15.63
C ALA A 224 -4.38 -9.74 -15.66
N LYS A 225 -4.25 -11.07 -15.59
CA LYS A 225 -5.35 -12.02 -15.60
C LYS A 225 -4.98 -13.24 -14.76
N ASN A 226 -5.89 -13.66 -13.88
CA ASN A 226 -5.81 -14.94 -13.16
C ASN A 226 -7.21 -15.33 -12.65
N LYS A 227 -7.29 -16.38 -11.83
CA LYS A 227 -8.56 -16.83 -11.25
C LYS A 227 -9.23 -15.79 -10.35
N SER A 228 -8.48 -14.91 -9.66
CA SER A 228 -9.07 -13.83 -8.85
C SER A 228 -9.71 -12.72 -9.68
N THR A 229 -9.42 -12.66 -10.99
CA THR A 229 -10.05 -11.75 -11.95
C THR A 229 -11.10 -12.43 -12.82
N ASP A 230 -11.63 -13.58 -12.40
CA ASP A 230 -12.49 -14.47 -13.21
C ASP A 230 -11.85 -14.84 -14.57
N ASN A 231 -10.53 -14.92 -14.63
CA ASN A 231 -9.78 -15.08 -15.87
C ASN A 231 -10.11 -14.00 -16.93
N LYS A 232 -10.49 -12.79 -16.49
CA LYS A 232 -10.66 -11.62 -17.35
C LYS A 232 -9.42 -10.74 -17.26
N TRP A 233 -9.05 -10.14 -18.39
CA TRP A 233 -7.97 -9.17 -18.44
C TRP A 233 -8.37 -7.89 -17.74
N ILE A 234 -7.67 -7.57 -16.66
CA ILE A 234 -7.73 -6.26 -16.01
C ILE A 234 -6.69 -5.37 -16.69
N ILE A 235 -7.16 -4.31 -17.35
CA ILE A 235 -6.32 -3.30 -17.98
C ILE A 235 -6.09 -2.20 -16.95
N THR A 236 -4.82 -1.95 -16.61
CA THR A 236 -4.47 -0.91 -15.65
C THR A 236 -4.13 0.41 -16.35
N ASN A 237 -3.84 1.43 -15.54
CA ASN A 237 -3.24 2.68 -16.00
C ASN A 237 -1.76 2.77 -15.59
N ASP A 238 -1.15 1.65 -15.19
CA ASP A 238 0.24 1.58 -14.74
C ASP A 238 1.14 1.23 -15.93
N LEU A 239 2.00 2.16 -16.31
CA LEU A 239 3.03 1.92 -17.32
C LEU A 239 4.03 0.90 -16.78
N ALA A 240 4.45 -0.04 -17.62
CA ALA A 240 5.37 -1.09 -17.22
C ALA A 240 6.29 -1.56 -18.34
N THR A 241 7.41 -2.14 -17.94
CA THR A 241 8.35 -2.85 -18.82
C THR A 241 8.38 -4.32 -18.42
N LEU A 242 8.03 -5.22 -19.34
CA LEU A 242 8.18 -6.66 -19.12
C LEU A 242 9.67 -7.04 -19.13
N LYS A 243 10.08 -7.92 -18.22
CA LYS A 243 11.46 -8.43 -18.10
C LYS A 243 11.54 -9.92 -18.39
N LYS A 244 10.53 -10.67 -17.96
CA LYS A 244 10.29 -12.07 -18.28
C LYS A 244 8.78 -12.28 -18.42
N SER A 245 8.34 -13.48 -18.80
CA SER A 245 6.92 -13.84 -18.92
C SER A 245 6.10 -13.55 -17.65
N ASN A 246 6.72 -13.61 -16.47
CA ASN A 246 6.09 -13.35 -15.18
C ASN A 246 6.78 -12.24 -14.37
N GLN A 247 7.62 -11.40 -14.99
CA GLN A 247 8.32 -10.31 -14.28
C GLN A 247 8.18 -8.98 -15.00
N PHE A 248 7.95 -7.92 -14.23
CA PHE A 248 7.81 -6.57 -14.75
C PHE A 248 8.39 -5.51 -13.82
N GLN A 249 8.70 -4.37 -14.42
CA GLN A 249 9.07 -3.14 -13.73
C GLN A 249 7.94 -2.13 -13.93
N LEU A 250 7.45 -1.51 -12.85
CA LEU A 250 6.54 -0.38 -12.95
C LEU A 250 7.31 0.89 -13.32
N ASN A 251 6.75 1.67 -14.22
CA ASN A 251 7.29 2.92 -14.75
C ASN A 251 6.44 4.14 -14.34
N GLY A 252 5.51 3.97 -13.41
CA GLY A 252 4.57 5.01 -12.97
C GLY A 252 3.19 4.83 -13.61
N ARG A 253 2.35 5.85 -13.52
CA ARG A 253 1.00 5.82 -14.11
C ARG A 253 0.90 6.71 -15.33
N ILE A 254 0.13 6.27 -16.33
CA ILE A 254 -0.12 7.06 -17.54
C ILE A 254 -0.90 8.35 -17.25
N ASP A 255 -1.79 8.34 -16.24
CA ASP A 255 -2.49 9.53 -15.74
C ASP A 255 -1.61 10.38 -14.79
N GLY A 256 -0.43 9.89 -14.43
CA GLY A 256 0.62 10.64 -13.74
C GLY A 256 1.60 11.33 -14.69
N ILE A 257 1.32 11.37 -15.99
CA ILE A 257 2.11 12.12 -16.97
C ILE A 257 1.44 13.46 -17.24
N ILE A 258 2.18 14.55 -17.05
CA ILE A 258 1.71 15.90 -17.38
C ILE A 258 2.43 16.41 -18.64
N ASN A 259 1.81 17.34 -19.35
CA ASN A 259 2.47 18.05 -20.44
C ASN A 259 2.83 19.47 -19.98
N SER A 260 4.13 19.75 -19.86
CA SER A 260 4.63 21.07 -19.47
C SER A 260 5.45 21.67 -20.59
N GLY A 261 4.88 22.66 -21.30
CA GLY A 261 5.53 23.34 -22.43
C GLY A 261 5.90 22.40 -23.58
N GLY A 262 5.06 21.39 -23.86
CA GLY A 262 5.31 20.38 -24.90
C GLY A 262 6.14 19.17 -24.44
N VAL A 263 6.67 19.19 -23.22
CA VAL A 263 7.47 18.10 -22.65
C VAL A 263 6.60 17.21 -21.77
N LYS A 264 6.59 15.90 -22.04
CA LYS A 264 5.93 14.90 -21.19
C LYS A 264 6.77 14.65 -19.94
N LEU A 265 6.21 14.94 -18.77
CA LEU A 265 6.86 14.76 -17.48
C LEU A 265 6.16 13.65 -16.70
N ASN A 266 6.91 12.61 -16.31
CA ASN A 266 6.41 11.56 -15.44
C ASN A 266 6.59 11.98 -13.97
N LEU A 267 5.48 12.28 -13.29
CA LEU A 267 5.53 12.81 -11.93
C LEU A 267 6.21 11.86 -10.95
N SER A 268 5.98 10.54 -11.07
CA SER A 268 6.57 9.55 -10.17
C SER A 268 8.08 9.37 -10.37
N GLU A 269 8.56 9.53 -11.61
CA GLU A 269 10.01 9.53 -11.88
C GLU A 269 10.69 10.75 -11.24
N ILE A 270 10.06 11.92 -11.36
CA ILE A 270 10.55 13.16 -10.76
C ILE A 270 10.52 13.08 -9.24
N GLU A 271 9.44 12.55 -8.65
CA GLU A 271 9.33 12.29 -7.21
C GLU A 271 10.50 11.39 -6.72
N THR A 272 10.82 10.33 -7.47
CA THR A 272 11.96 9.44 -7.16
C THR A 272 13.30 10.16 -7.25
N LYS A 273 13.50 11.03 -8.26
CA LYS A 273 14.72 11.84 -8.39
C LYS A 273 14.86 12.81 -7.21
N ILE A 274 13.76 13.44 -6.78
CA ILE A 274 13.73 14.35 -5.62
C ILE A 274 14.07 13.59 -4.32
N ASP A 275 13.46 12.42 -4.10
CA ASP A 275 13.71 11.58 -2.91
C ASP A 275 15.20 11.26 -2.78
N LYS A 276 15.85 10.90 -3.90
CA LYS A 276 17.29 10.57 -3.97
C LYS A 276 18.22 11.74 -3.65
N LEU A 277 17.77 12.98 -3.78
CA LEU A 277 18.58 14.14 -3.42
C LEU A 277 18.72 14.30 -1.90
N GLY A 278 17.84 13.67 -1.11
CA GLY A 278 17.86 13.76 0.36
C GLY A 278 17.61 15.16 0.93
N LEU A 279 17.11 16.09 0.10
CA LEU A 279 16.86 17.48 0.48
C LEU A 279 15.54 17.67 1.24
N ILE A 280 14.64 16.68 1.18
CA ILE A 280 13.30 16.70 1.80
C ILE A 280 13.18 15.41 2.60
N THR A 281 12.88 15.53 3.89
CA THR A 281 12.69 14.35 4.77
C THR A 281 11.22 14.10 5.11
N GLN A 282 10.38 15.09 4.83
CA GLN A 282 8.95 15.11 5.01
C GLN A 282 8.24 14.43 3.84
N PRO A 283 6.98 13.99 4.01
CA PRO A 283 6.15 13.56 2.89
C PRO A 283 6.04 14.66 1.82
N PHE A 284 6.12 14.27 0.56
CA PHE A 284 5.92 15.18 -0.58
C PHE A 284 5.29 14.47 -1.77
N PHE A 285 4.71 15.25 -2.70
CA PHE A 285 4.27 14.73 -4.01
C PHE A 285 4.32 15.81 -5.09
N CYS A 286 4.47 15.38 -6.35
CA CYS A 286 4.36 16.25 -7.51
C CYS A 286 2.94 16.24 -8.09
N PHE A 287 2.51 17.38 -8.63
CA PHE A 287 1.23 17.56 -9.30
C PHE A 287 1.34 18.54 -10.47
N GLY A 288 0.55 18.33 -11.52
CA GLY A 288 0.41 19.28 -12.62
C GLY A 288 -0.74 20.24 -12.38
N ILE A 289 -0.45 21.53 -12.28
CA ILE A 289 -1.47 22.58 -12.16
C ILE A 289 -1.65 23.27 -13.52
N PRO A 290 -2.88 23.59 -13.97
CA PRO A 290 -3.09 24.38 -15.17
C PRO A 290 -2.26 25.67 -15.18
N ASP A 291 -1.66 25.98 -16.33
CA ASP A 291 -0.80 27.14 -16.54
C ASP A 291 -1.02 27.69 -17.96
N GLU A 292 -1.20 29.00 -18.09
CA GLU A 292 -1.55 29.63 -19.38
C GLU A 292 -0.44 29.49 -20.42
N ILE A 293 0.83 29.38 -20.01
CA ILE A 293 1.99 29.34 -20.90
C ILE A 293 2.43 27.89 -21.15
N LEU A 294 2.49 27.09 -20.08
CA LEU A 294 3.02 25.74 -20.13
C LEU A 294 1.94 24.68 -20.40
N GLY A 295 0.66 25.06 -20.40
CA GLY A 295 -0.48 24.14 -20.35
C GLY A 295 -0.64 23.55 -18.96
N GLN A 296 0.37 22.82 -18.48
CA GLN A 296 0.48 22.44 -17.07
C GLN A 296 1.87 22.80 -16.53
N LYS A 297 1.93 23.42 -15.36
CA LYS A 297 3.17 23.62 -14.60
C LYS A 297 3.35 22.50 -13.56
N LEU A 298 4.59 22.02 -13.42
CA LEU A 298 4.98 21.08 -12.38
C LEU A 298 5.09 21.80 -11.02
N VAL A 299 4.30 21.37 -10.05
CA VAL A 299 4.30 21.87 -8.67
C VAL A 299 4.65 20.73 -7.71
N LEU A 300 5.49 21.02 -6.72
CA LEU A 300 5.84 20.09 -5.65
C LEU A 300 5.13 20.52 -4.37
N PHE A 301 4.37 19.62 -3.76
CA PHE A 301 3.73 19.80 -2.47
C PHE A 301 4.56 19.12 -1.38
N VAL A 302 4.82 19.80 -0.26
CA VAL A 302 5.62 19.29 0.86
C VAL A 302 4.85 19.50 2.17
N GLU A 303 4.72 18.45 2.98
CA GLU A 303 4.13 18.51 4.32
C GLU A 303 5.18 19.03 5.32
N ASP A 304 5.36 20.35 5.41
CA ASP A 304 6.40 20.98 6.24
C ASP A 304 6.02 22.39 6.67
N SER A 305 5.83 22.57 7.99
CA SER A 305 5.53 23.87 8.60
C SER A 305 6.74 24.81 8.69
N SER A 306 7.97 24.32 8.48
CA SER A 306 9.18 25.16 8.53
C SER A 306 9.38 26.01 7.27
N LYS A 307 8.74 25.61 6.15
CA LYS A 307 8.66 26.37 4.88
C LYS A 307 10.03 26.85 4.34
N ASP A 308 10.96 25.92 4.07
CA ASP A 308 12.25 26.29 3.45
C ASP A 308 12.07 26.85 2.04
N GLU A 309 11.92 28.18 1.93
CA GLU A 309 11.75 28.88 0.65
C GLU A 309 12.96 28.74 -0.30
N THR A 310 14.13 28.35 0.22
CA THR A 310 15.32 28.12 -0.61
C THR A 310 15.27 26.80 -1.39
N LEU A 311 14.33 25.90 -1.03
CA LEU A 311 14.23 24.56 -1.59
C LEU A 311 14.01 24.55 -3.11
N VAL A 312 13.22 25.49 -3.64
CA VAL A 312 13.00 25.64 -5.09
C VAL A 312 14.33 25.86 -5.81
N LYS A 313 15.17 26.77 -5.29
CA LYS A 313 16.49 27.08 -5.88
C LYS A 313 17.42 25.88 -5.75
N LYS A 314 17.40 25.16 -4.62
CA LYS A 314 18.21 23.94 -4.41
C LYS A 314 17.84 22.87 -5.44
N LEU A 315 16.55 22.58 -5.63
CA LEU A 315 16.06 21.60 -6.59
C LEU A 315 16.34 22.00 -8.05
N LYS A 316 16.13 23.27 -8.42
CA LYS A 316 16.43 23.79 -9.77
C LYS A 316 17.90 23.59 -10.19
N ARG A 317 18.84 23.57 -9.25
CA ARG A 317 20.26 23.32 -9.54
C ARG A 317 20.61 21.83 -9.67
N LYS A 318 19.76 20.94 -9.18
CA LYS A 318 20.03 19.50 -9.08
C LYS A 318 19.19 18.66 -10.05
N LEU A 319 18.08 19.19 -10.53
CA LEU A 319 17.19 18.54 -11.50
C LEU A 319 17.34 19.14 -12.90
N PRO A 320 17.09 18.35 -13.96
CA PRO A 320 16.97 18.88 -15.31
C PRO A 320 15.97 20.05 -15.39
N LYS A 321 16.23 21.02 -16.28
CA LYS A 321 15.45 22.28 -16.40
C LYS A 321 13.93 22.08 -16.48
N PHE A 322 13.50 21.05 -17.21
CA PHE A 322 12.07 20.74 -17.41
C PHE A 322 11.46 19.94 -16.25
N GLU A 323 12.28 19.19 -15.50
CA GLU A 323 11.84 18.37 -14.36
C GLU A 323 11.91 19.11 -13.02
N ALA A 324 12.59 20.25 -12.95
CA ALA A 324 12.61 21.06 -11.76
C ALA A 324 11.23 21.70 -11.49
N PRO A 325 10.65 21.53 -10.29
CA PRO A 325 9.38 22.16 -9.94
C PRO A 325 9.42 23.68 -10.18
N LYS A 326 8.36 24.19 -10.81
CA LYS A 326 8.22 25.63 -11.06
C LYS A 326 7.85 26.37 -9.79
N GLN A 327 7.18 25.67 -8.88
CA GLN A 327 6.70 26.15 -7.60
C GLN A 327 6.77 25.03 -6.56
N ILE A 328 6.99 25.39 -5.30
CA ILE A 328 6.81 24.50 -4.14
C ILE A 328 5.68 25.08 -3.30
N VAL A 329 4.78 24.21 -2.86
CA VAL A 329 3.69 24.53 -1.93
C VAL A 329 3.95 23.77 -0.64
N PHE A 330 4.08 24.52 0.45
CA PHE A 330 4.18 23.95 1.78
C PHE A 330 2.79 23.88 2.40
N VAL A 331 2.45 22.71 2.94
CA VAL A 331 1.22 22.49 3.69
C VAL A 331 1.57 21.96 5.07
N ASP A 332 0.79 22.32 6.09
CA ASP A 332 1.06 21.85 7.46
C ASP A 332 0.78 20.35 7.61
N LEU A 333 -0.30 19.87 6.98
CA LEU A 333 -0.68 18.46 6.98
C LEU A 333 -1.38 18.10 5.67
N PHE A 334 -0.97 17.00 5.05
CA PHE A 334 -1.67 16.46 3.88
C PHE A 334 -3.03 15.90 4.26
N THR A 335 -4.00 16.12 3.38
CA THR A 335 -5.26 15.39 3.45
C THR A 335 -4.98 13.92 3.17
N LYS A 336 -5.59 13.01 3.94
CA LYS A 336 -5.47 11.57 3.75
C LYS A 336 -6.81 10.97 3.31
N THR A 337 -6.74 10.00 2.41
CA THR A 337 -7.86 9.11 2.11
C THR A 337 -8.20 8.27 3.35
N GLY A 338 -9.38 7.66 3.42
CA GLY A 338 -9.71 6.76 4.54
C GLY A 338 -8.74 5.57 4.67
N SER A 339 -8.01 5.23 3.60
CA SER A 339 -6.98 4.17 3.62
C SER A 339 -5.63 4.63 4.18
N GLY A 340 -5.53 5.89 4.62
CA GLY A 340 -4.31 6.49 5.18
C GLY A 340 -3.30 7.01 4.14
N LYS A 341 -3.58 6.88 2.84
CA LYS A 341 -2.74 7.45 1.77
C LYS A 341 -2.96 8.95 1.61
N ILE A 342 -1.94 9.68 1.15
CA ILE A 342 -2.07 11.09 0.74
C ILE A 342 -3.16 11.22 -0.35
N ASP A 343 -4.14 12.08 -0.10
CA ASP A 343 -5.15 12.49 -1.06
C ASP A 343 -4.64 13.72 -1.83
N LYS A 344 -3.97 13.47 -2.95
CA LYS A 344 -3.33 14.52 -3.77
C LYS A 344 -4.36 15.54 -4.28
N ILE A 345 -5.53 15.08 -4.73
CA ILE A 345 -6.58 15.93 -5.31
C ILE A 345 -7.15 16.85 -4.23
N LYS A 346 -7.62 16.31 -3.10
CA LYS A 346 -8.17 17.14 -2.02
C LYS A 346 -7.15 18.12 -1.45
N THR A 347 -5.88 17.71 -1.36
CA THR A 347 -4.80 18.62 -0.92
C THR A 347 -4.62 19.79 -1.90
N VAL A 348 -4.63 19.52 -3.21
CA VAL A 348 -4.51 20.55 -4.26
C VAL A 348 -5.75 21.46 -4.30
N ASP A 349 -6.94 20.90 -4.14
CA ASP A 349 -8.20 21.65 -4.12
C ASP A 349 -8.25 22.60 -2.92
N ALA A 350 -7.87 22.13 -1.73
CA ALA A 350 -7.78 22.96 -0.53
C ALA A 350 -6.81 24.13 -0.74
N TYR A 351 -5.63 23.87 -1.32
CA TYR A 351 -4.67 24.91 -1.68
C TYR A 351 -5.25 25.91 -2.70
N SER A 352 -5.98 25.43 -3.70
CA SER A 352 -6.55 26.27 -4.77
C SER A 352 -7.66 27.18 -4.25
N ILE A 353 -8.43 26.74 -3.25
CA ILE A 353 -9.45 27.55 -2.59
C ILE A 353 -8.83 28.63 -1.71
N SER A 354 -7.76 28.32 -0.96
CA SER A 354 -7.10 29.29 -0.08
C SER A 354 -6.31 30.39 -0.80
N ASN A 355 -6.09 30.26 -2.12
CA ASN A 355 -5.36 31.24 -2.95
C ASN A 355 -6.22 31.89 -4.04
N LYS A 356 -7.55 31.71 -4.00
CA LYS A 356 -8.52 32.57 -4.66
C LYS A 356 -9.03 33.60 -3.66
#